data_AF-A0A453EJR6-F1
#
_entry.id   AF-A0A453EJR6-F1
#
_cell.length_a   1.000
_cell.length_b   1.000
_cell.length_c   1.000
_cell.angle_alpha   90.00
_cell.angle_beta   90.00
_cell.angle_gamma   90.00
#
_symmetry.space_group_name_H-M   'P 1'
#
loop_
_entity.id
_entity.type
_entity.pdbx_description
1 polymer ?
#
loop_
_entity_poly.entity_id
_entity_poly.type
_entity_poly.pdbx_seq_one_letter_code
_entity_poly.pdbx_strand_id
1 'polypeptide(L)'
;FRGEDQVPVYESGADALQKLQEKWKSTAAPYPAMYSSFLGGIVLDPAMMALPIDDHMVHRGHGVFDTAMLLDGHLYELDTHLDRFLRSAAQAKVGTPFPRDTLRSILVQMTAASGCRKGSIRYWLSSGPGDFLLSSSGCPGPAFYAVVIPSDYAQCRDGVRAVTTSVPMKPPLFATMKNVNYLPNVLSIMDAEERGAFASVWVDEQGYVAEGPMVNVAFVTQGGELVLPVFDKILSGCTAKRMLALAPKLVEAGLLKGVSTQHITADDAKRSVEMAFVGSGLPVLPIVEWDGQPIGDGKVGKLMLALSDLLWEDMKSGPDRVAVPYK
;
A
#
# COMPACT_ATOMS: atom_id res chain seq x y z
N PHE A 1 -22.08 -18.94 37.87
CA PHE A 1 -21.70 -17.71 37.14
C PHE A 1 -22.32 -16.54 37.88
N ARG A 2 -21.49 -15.73 38.57
CA ARG A 2 -21.97 -14.48 39.19
C ARG A 2 -22.28 -13.51 38.05
N GLY A 3 -23.26 -12.63 38.24
CA GLY A 3 -23.89 -11.82 37.17
C GLY A 3 -22.99 -10.85 36.38
N GLU A 4 -21.68 -10.81 36.65
CA GLU A 4 -20.70 -9.98 35.93
C GLU A 4 -20.05 -10.70 34.73
N ASP A 5 -20.22 -12.02 34.59
CA ASP A 5 -19.65 -12.82 33.49
C ASP A 5 -20.66 -13.15 32.36
N GLN A 6 -21.86 -12.56 32.37
CA GLN A 6 -22.84 -12.81 31.30
C GLN A 6 -22.53 -11.98 30.05
N VAL A 7 -22.33 -12.67 28.93
CA VAL A 7 -22.15 -12.02 27.62
C VAL A 7 -23.50 -11.45 27.16
N PRO A 8 -23.59 -10.15 26.84
CA PRO A 8 -24.84 -9.55 26.36
C PRO A 8 -25.24 -10.12 25.00
N VAL A 9 -26.54 -10.39 24.84
CA VAL A 9 -27.15 -10.78 23.56
C VAL A 9 -27.90 -9.58 23.00
N TYR A 10 -27.55 -9.16 21.79
CA TYR A 10 -28.22 -8.06 21.09
C TYR A 10 -29.15 -8.64 20.03
N GLU A 11 -30.46 -8.60 20.28
CA GLU A 11 -31.48 -9.07 19.32
C GLU A 11 -31.86 -7.99 18.28
N SER A 12 -31.46 -6.74 18.53
CA SER A 12 -31.76 -5.56 17.73
C SER A 12 -30.47 -4.93 17.20
N GLY A 13 -30.47 -4.59 15.91
CA GLY A 13 -29.38 -3.82 15.30
C GLY A 13 -29.24 -2.43 15.90
N ALA A 14 -30.32 -1.83 16.42
CA ALA A 14 -30.27 -0.52 17.07
C ALA A 14 -29.50 -0.57 18.40
N ASP A 15 -29.71 -1.64 19.20
CA ASP A 15 -29.03 -1.81 20.49
C ASP A 15 -27.53 -2.04 20.29
N ALA A 16 -27.18 -2.87 19.30
CA ALA A 16 -25.79 -3.10 18.91
C ALA A 16 -25.13 -1.81 18.38
N LEU A 17 -25.82 -1.06 17.53
CA LEU A 17 -25.32 0.21 16.99
C LEU A 17 -25.09 1.24 18.10
N GLN A 18 -26.03 1.39 19.04
CA GLN A 18 -25.87 2.29 20.17
C GLN A 18 -24.60 1.97 20.95
N LYS A 19 -24.32 0.69 21.21
CA LYS A 19 -23.11 0.24 21.90
C LYS A 19 -21.83 0.54 21.12
N LEU A 20 -21.84 0.35 19.80
CA LEU A 20 -20.71 0.69 18.95
C LEU A 20 -20.45 2.20 18.93
N GLN A 21 -21.49 3.03 18.83
CA GLN A 21 -21.38 4.48 18.87
C GLN A 21 -20.87 4.98 20.24
N GLU A 22 -21.30 4.38 21.35
CA GLU A 22 -20.76 4.67 22.69
C GLU A 22 -19.24 4.46 22.77
N LYS A 23 -18.72 3.40 22.14
CA LYS A 23 -17.28 3.12 22.06
C LYS A 23 -16.51 4.15 21.23
N TRP A 24 -17.14 4.67 20.18
CA TRP A 24 -16.55 5.73 19.35
C TRP A 24 -16.68 7.13 19.95
N LYS A 25 -17.56 7.37 20.94
CA LYS A 25 -17.58 8.65 21.67
C LYS A 25 -16.34 8.85 22.54
N SER A 26 -15.72 7.78 23.02
CA SER A 26 -14.52 7.84 23.86
C SER A 26 -13.21 7.80 23.08
N THR A 27 -13.26 7.69 21.75
CA THR A 27 -12.09 7.59 20.88
C THR A 27 -12.21 8.56 19.70
N ALA A 28 -11.10 9.14 19.25
CA ALA A 28 -11.14 9.96 18.03
C ALA A 28 -11.45 9.05 16.83
N ALA A 29 -12.48 9.40 16.05
CA ALA A 29 -12.83 8.71 14.81
C ALA A 29 -11.66 8.81 13.80
N PRO A 30 -11.01 7.71 13.41
CA PRO A 30 -9.79 7.77 12.62
C PRO A 30 -10.06 7.97 11.13
N TYR A 31 -11.23 7.56 10.65
CA TYR A 31 -11.56 7.54 9.22
C TYR A 31 -12.82 8.36 8.93
N PRO A 32 -12.77 9.33 8.01
CA PRO A 32 -13.89 10.23 7.74
C PRO A 32 -14.93 9.68 6.76
N ALA A 33 -14.60 8.64 5.98
CA ALA A 33 -15.56 7.99 5.08
C ALA A 33 -15.13 6.56 4.71
N MET A 34 -16.10 5.68 4.58
CA MET A 34 -15.97 4.34 4.00
C MET A 34 -17.06 4.13 2.95
N TYR A 35 -16.76 3.49 1.82
CA TYR A 35 -17.78 2.95 0.91
C TYR A 35 -17.92 1.44 1.13
N SER A 36 -19.16 0.93 1.08
CA SER A 36 -19.46 -0.49 1.08
C SER A 36 -20.45 -0.81 -0.03
N SER A 37 -20.08 -1.68 -0.98
CA SER A 37 -21.02 -2.16 -2.01
C SER A 37 -22.10 -3.07 -1.43
N PHE A 38 -21.82 -3.72 -0.29
CA PHE A 38 -22.79 -4.56 0.40
C PHE A 38 -23.92 -3.73 1.02
N LEU A 39 -23.58 -2.56 1.59
CA LEU A 39 -24.58 -1.58 2.04
C LEU A 39 -25.15 -0.75 0.87
N GLY A 40 -24.36 -0.57 -0.20
CA GLY A 40 -24.71 0.25 -1.36
C GLY A 40 -24.47 1.76 -1.17
N GLY A 41 -23.56 2.17 -0.27
CA GLY A 41 -23.41 3.59 0.07
C GLY A 41 -22.12 3.99 0.77
N ILE A 42 -21.96 5.31 0.96
CA ILE A 42 -20.89 5.93 1.74
C ILE A 42 -21.34 6.07 3.18
N VAL A 43 -20.56 5.49 4.09
CA VAL A 43 -20.72 5.52 5.53
C VAL A 43 -19.81 6.58 6.11
N LEU A 44 -20.37 7.49 6.91
CA LEU A 44 -19.62 8.52 7.65
C LEU A 44 -19.53 8.22 9.15
N ASP A 45 -20.41 7.36 9.67
CA ASP A 45 -20.38 6.92 11.07
C ASP A 45 -19.34 5.79 11.24
N PRO A 46 -18.24 5.99 11.98
CA PRO A 46 -17.23 4.97 12.22
C PRO A 46 -17.79 3.69 12.86
N ALA A 47 -18.88 3.78 13.63
CA ALA A 47 -19.54 2.62 14.22
C ALA A 47 -20.08 1.65 13.16
N MET A 48 -20.39 2.15 11.97
CA MET A 48 -20.95 1.40 10.84
C MET A 48 -19.91 1.02 9.79
N MET A 49 -18.64 1.39 9.99
CA MET A 49 -17.53 1.01 9.10
C MET A 49 -17.09 -0.44 9.38
N ALA A 50 -17.96 -1.39 9.07
CA ALA A 50 -17.77 -2.82 9.33
C ALA A 50 -17.82 -3.65 8.05
N LEU A 51 -17.20 -4.84 8.11
CA LEU A 51 -17.28 -5.87 7.07
C LEU A 51 -18.06 -7.07 7.61
N PRO A 52 -18.82 -7.79 6.75
CA PRO A 52 -19.40 -9.07 7.13
C PRO A 52 -18.31 -10.06 7.58
N ILE A 53 -18.53 -10.78 8.68
CA ILE A 53 -17.55 -11.75 9.20
C ILE A 53 -17.35 -12.95 8.28
N ASP A 54 -18.37 -13.27 7.48
CA ASP A 54 -18.40 -14.32 6.45
C ASP A 54 -17.92 -13.82 5.08
N ASP A 55 -17.43 -12.59 4.98
CA ASP A 55 -16.75 -12.12 3.77
C ASP A 55 -15.44 -12.90 3.59
N HIS A 56 -15.27 -13.55 2.44
CA HIS A 56 -14.12 -14.44 2.18
C HIS A 56 -12.76 -13.73 2.27
N MET A 57 -12.71 -12.41 2.13
CA MET A 57 -11.47 -11.65 2.37
C MET A 57 -11.04 -11.73 3.84
N VAL A 58 -11.99 -11.77 4.78
CA VAL A 58 -11.76 -11.74 6.24
C VAL A 58 -11.24 -13.09 6.75
N HIS A 59 -11.86 -14.21 6.36
CA HIS A 59 -11.55 -15.52 6.93
C HIS A 59 -10.81 -16.48 5.99
N ARG A 60 -10.60 -16.10 4.70
CA ARG A 60 -9.81 -16.88 3.72
C ARG A 60 -8.71 -16.09 3.04
N GLY A 61 -8.69 -14.77 3.15
CA GLY A 61 -7.75 -13.92 2.40
C GLY A 61 -8.04 -13.89 0.89
N HIS A 62 -9.26 -14.25 0.45
CA HIS A 62 -9.65 -14.22 -0.97
C HIS A 62 -10.10 -12.81 -1.37
N GLY A 63 -9.13 -11.90 -1.39
CA GLY A 63 -9.35 -10.51 -1.76
C GLY A 63 -8.07 -9.80 -2.20
N VAL A 64 -8.25 -8.68 -2.88
CA VAL A 64 -7.19 -7.79 -3.36
C VAL A 64 -7.42 -6.37 -2.90
N PHE A 65 -6.36 -5.56 -2.89
CA PHE A 65 -6.47 -4.17 -2.51
C PHE A 65 -5.50 -3.28 -3.27
N ASP A 66 -5.79 -1.99 -3.31
CA ASP A 66 -4.83 -0.97 -3.73
C ASP A 66 -4.99 0.32 -2.91
N THR A 67 -4.03 1.22 -3.02
CA THR A 67 -3.97 2.49 -2.30
C THR A 67 -3.55 3.59 -3.27
N ALA A 68 -4.29 4.69 -3.34
CA ALA A 68 -3.89 5.89 -4.07
C ALA A 68 -3.67 7.05 -3.10
N MET A 69 -2.64 7.87 -3.34
CA MET A 69 -2.36 9.06 -2.53
C MET A 69 -3.39 10.15 -2.83
N LEU A 70 -3.80 10.85 -1.79
CA LEU A 70 -4.60 12.06 -1.81
C LEU A 70 -3.73 13.23 -1.35
N LEU A 71 -3.43 14.14 -2.26
CA LEU A 71 -2.59 15.31 -1.98
C LEU A 71 -3.25 16.57 -2.54
N ASP A 72 -3.37 17.60 -1.71
CA ASP A 72 -3.98 18.88 -2.06
C ASP A 72 -5.32 18.74 -2.81
N GLY A 73 -6.14 17.80 -2.35
CA GLY A 73 -7.46 17.53 -2.93
C GLY A 73 -7.46 16.79 -4.27
N HIS A 74 -6.34 16.16 -4.65
CA HIS A 74 -6.20 15.37 -5.87
C HIS A 74 -5.78 13.93 -5.57
N LEU A 75 -6.41 12.97 -6.24
CA LEU A 75 -6.00 11.58 -6.22
C LEU A 75 -4.92 11.35 -7.27
N TYR A 76 -3.71 11.02 -6.82
CA TYR A 76 -2.54 10.87 -7.67
C TYR A 76 -2.45 9.46 -8.28
N GLU A 77 -2.20 9.38 -9.59
CA GLU A 77 -2.11 8.15 -10.39
C GLU A 77 -3.28 7.17 -10.20
N LEU A 78 -4.49 7.67 -9.87
CA LEU A 78 -5.66 6.85 -9.54
C LEU A 78 -5.96 5.81 -10.61
N ASP A 79 -5.90 6.21 -11.88
CA ASP A 79 -6.18 5.34 -13.02
C ASP A 79 -5.12 4.22 -13.15
N THR A 80 -3.84 4.52 -12.94
CA THR A 80 -2.75 3.53 -12.90
C THR A 80 -2.95 2.52 -11.77
N HIS A 81 -3.33 2.99 -10.59
CA HIS A 81 -3.62 2.14 -9.43
C HIS A 81 -4.86 1.25 -9.68
N LEU A 82 -5.94 1.80 -10.26
CA LEU A 82 -7.12 1.02 -10.62
C LEU A 82 -6.81 -0.07 -11.65
N ASP A 83 -5.94 0.20 -12.62
CA ASP A 83 -5.55 -0.81 -13.60
C ASP A 83 -4.77 -1.96 -12.94
N ARG A 84 -3.88 -1.66 -11.99
CA ARG A 84 -3.17 -2.68 -11.21
C ARG A 84 -4.10 -3.46 -10.30
N PHE A 85 -5.05 -2.77 -9.69
CA PHE A 85 -6.06 -3.36 -8.83
C PHE A 85 -6.90 -4.41 -9.57
N LEU A 86 -7.40 -4.07 -10.76
CA LEU A 86 -8.17 -5.00 -11.60
C LEU A 86 -7.33 -6.15 -12.15
N ARG A 87 -6.05 -5.92 -12.50
CA ARG A 87 -5.13 -7.01 -12.84
C ARG A 87 -4.92 -7.97 -11.67
N SER A 88 -4.74 -7.44 -10.46
CA SER A 88 -4.60 -8.26 -9.25
C SER A 88 -5.87 -9.08 -8.99
N ALA A 89 -7.06 -8.47 -9.16
CA ALA A 89 -8.34 -9.15 -9.02
C ALA A 89 -8.49 -10.30 -10.02
N ALA A 90 -8.14 -10.07 -11.30
CA ALA A 90 -8.17 -11.10 -12.34
C ALA A 90 -7.24 -12.27 -12.01
N GLN A 91 -6.01 -12.00 -11.57
CA GLN A 91 -5.05 -13.05 -11.14
C GLN A 91 -5.57 -13.83 -9.92
N ALA A 92 -6.25 -13.15 -8.99
CA ALA A 92 -6.84 -13.76 -7.78
C ALA A 92 -8.18 -14.45 -8.04
N LYS A 93 -8.70 -14.40 -9.28
CA LYS A 93 -10.05 -14.85 -9.65
C LYS A 93 -11.13 -14.22 -8.77
N VAL A 94 -10.94 -12.95 -8.41
CA VAL A 94 -11.93 -12.12 -7.70
C VAL A 94 -12.69 -11.30 -8.73
N GLY A 95 -14.02 -11.43 -8.74
CA GLY A 95 -14.89 -10.65 -9.61
C GLY A 95 -14.96 -9.17 -9.20
N THR A 96 -15.61 -8.36 -10.03
CA THR A 96 -15.95 -6.97 -9.68
C THR A 96 -17.45 -6.76 -9.69
N PRO A 97 -18.04 -6.10 -8.67
CA PRO A 97 -19.46 -5.78 -8.68
C PRO A 97 -19.79 -4.63 -9.65
N PHE A 98 -18.79 -3.86 -10.07
CA PHE A 98 -18.98 -2.69 -10.91
C PHE A 98 -17.94 -2.59 -12.05
N PRO A 99 -18.28 -1.91 -13.17
CA PRO A 99 -17.30 -1.51 -14.16
C PRO A 99 -16.22 -0.58 -13.58
N ARG A 100 -15.04 -0.56 -14.21
CA ARG A 100 -13.88 0.28 -13.82
C ARG A 100 -14.25 1.74 -13.57
N ASP A 101 -15.03 2.34 -14.47
CA ASP A 101 -15.39 3.76 -14.37
C ASP A 101 -16.33 4.05 -13.19
N THR A 102 -17.19 3.08 -12.84
CA THR A 102 -18.03 3.16 -11.65
C THR A 102 -17.19 3.05 -10.38
N LEU A 103 -16.22 2.14 -10.32
CA LEU A 103 -15.27 2.06 -9.19
C LEU A 103 -14.52 3.38 -9.01
N ARG A 104 -14.00 3.94 -10.11
CA ARG A 104 -13.33 5.25 -10.12
C ARG A 104 -14.23 6.35 -9.58
N SER A 105 -15.48 6.41 -10.05
CA SER A 105 -16.46 7.41 -9.60
C SER A 105 -16.79 7.28 -8.11
N ILE A 106 -16.97 6.04 -7.61
CA ILE A 106 -17.19 5.77 -6.19
C ILE A 106 -16.03 6.30 -5.34
N LEU A 107 -14.78 6.02 -5.72
CA LEU A 107 -13.61 6.48 -4.99
C LEU A 107 -13.53 8.01 -4.92
N VAL A 108 -13.82 8.69 -6.04
CA VAL A 108 -13.86 10.17 -6.09
C VAL A 108 -14.97 10.74 -5.21
N GLN A 109 -16.19 10.17 -5.29
CA GLN A 109 -17.33 10.62 -4.50
C GLN A 109 -17.14 10.38 -2.99
N MET A 110 -16.61 9.21 -2.60
CA MET A 110 -16.25 8.90 -1.22
C MET A 110 -15.22 9.90 -0.69
N THR A 111 -14.19 10.22 -1.50
CA THR A 111 -13.16 11.18 -1.11
C THR A 111 -13.76 12.57 -0.90
N ALA A 112 -14.63 13.03 -1.81
CA ALA A 112 -15.33 14.31 -1.68
C ALA A 112 -16.22 14.37 -0.42
N ALA A 113 -17.00 13.31 -0.16
CA ALA A 113 -17.88 13.22 1.01
C ALA A 113 -17.12 13.25 2.34
N SER A 114 -15.86 12.80 2.34
CA SER A 114 -15.02 12.80 3.54
C SER A 114 -14.48 14.18 3.93
N GLY A 115 -14.47 15.14 3.00
CA GLY A 115 -13.84 16.46 3.18
C GLY A 115 -12.30 16.42 3.33
N CYS A 116 -11.69 15.24 3.38
CA CYS A 116 -10.25 15.06 3.51
C CYS A 116 -9.54 15.53 2.25
N ARG A 117 -8.44 16.28 2.39
CA ARG A 117 -7.62 16.79 1.26
C ARG A 117 -6.19 16.26 1.24
N LYS A 118 -5.75 15.61 2.32
CA LYS A 118 -4.42 15.04 2.49
C LYS A 118 -4.50 13.69 3.19
N GLY A 119 -3.92 12.67 2.56
CA GLY A 119 -3.94 11.31 3.06
C GLY A 119 -3.91 10.32 1.91
N SER A 120 -4.62 9.20 2.07
CA SER A 120 -4.77 8.21 0.99
C SER A 120 -6.18 7.67 0.97
N ILE A 121 -6.55 7.06 -0.15
CA ILE A 121 -7.66 6.13 -0.21
C ILE A 121 -7.13 4.72 -0.33
N ARG A 122 -7.74 3.79 0.40
CA ARG A 122 -7.47 2.37 0.25
C ARG A 122 -8.76 1.64 -0.06
N TYR A 123 -8.69 0.67 -0.95
CA TYR A 123 -9.87 0.00 -1.46
C TYR A 123 -9.59 -1.47 -1.77
N TRP A 124 -10.63 -2.29 -1.64
CA TRP A 124 -10.58 -3.73 -1.67
C TRP A 124 -11.65 -4.31 -2.58
N LEU A 125 -11.30 -5.39 -3.26
CA LEU A 125 -12.24 -6.31 -3.90
C LEU A 125 -12.16 -7.64 -3.16
N SER A 126 -13.32 -8.17 -2.80
CA SER A 126 -13.49 -9.47 -2.17
C SER A 126 -14.36 -10.36 -3.05
N SER A 127 -14.18 -11.68 -2.94
CA SER A 127 -15.16 -12.66 -3.44
C SER A 127 -16.55 -12.50 -2.81
N GLY A 128 -16.65 -11.80 -1.67
CA GLY A 128 -17.89 -11.42 -1.01
C GLY A 128 -18.28 -12.32 0.17
N PRO A 129 -19.37 -11.98 0.87
CA PRO A 129 -19.98 -12.80 1.92
C PRO A 129 -20.72 -14.01 1.33
N GLY A 130 -21.03 -15.01 2.16
CA GLY A 130 -21.74 -16.21 1.72
C GLY A 130 -21.71 -17.33 2.75
N ASP A 131 -20.56 -18.01 2.86
CA ASP A 131 -20.36 -19.12 3.79
C ASP A 131 -18.90 -19.17 4.30
N PHE A 132 -18.60 -20.15 5.16
CA PHE A 132 -17.25 -20.34 5.69
C PHE A 132 -16.47 -21.44 4.97
N LEU A 133 -16.82 -21.81 3.74
CA LEU A 133 -16.08 -22.81 2.97
C LEU A 133 -14.83 -22.20 2.33
N LEU A 134 -14.10 -23.00 1.57
CA LEU A 134 -12.97 -22.53 0.76
C LEU A 134 -13.42 -22.00 -0.60
N SER A 135 -14.48 -22.58 -1.17
CA SER A 135 -15.00 -22.20 -2.48
C SER A 135 -15.83 -20.94 -2.38
N SER A 136 -15.56 -19.94 -3.22
CA SER A 136 -16.41 -18.75 -3.34
C SER A 136 -17.70 -18.98 -4.13
N SER A 137 -18.02 -20.23 -4.50
CA SER A 137 -19.26 -20.57 -5.20
C SER A 137 -20.52 -20.33 -4.36
N GLY A 138 -20.40 -20.29 -3.03
CA GLY A 138 -21.49 -19.95 -2.12
C GLY A 138 -21.72 -18.45 -1.97
N CYS A 139 -20.78 -17.61 -2.45
CA CYS A 139 -20.91 -16.16 -2.40
C CYS A 139 -21.92 -15.68 -3.45
N PRO A 140 -22.94 -14.87 -3.10
CA PRO A 140 -23.89 -14.32 -4.07
C PRO A 140 -23.23 -13.41 -5.11
N GLY A 141 -22.09 -12.81 -4.77
CA GLY A 141 -21.30 -11.97 -5.68
C GLY A 141 -20.14 -11.27 -4.96
N PRO A 142 -19.21 -10.67 -5.73
CA PRO A 142 -18.07 -9.96 -5.17
C PRO A 142 -18.48 -8.69 -4.43
N ALA A 143 -17.66 -8.25 -3.49
CA ALA A 143 -17.84 -7.02 -2.75
C ALA A 143 -16.71 -6.02 -3.00
N PHE A 144 -17.05 -4.73 -3.01
CA PHE A 144 -16.11 -3.62 -3.11
C PHE A 144 -16.22 -2.72 -1.89
N TYR A 145 -15.09 -2.47 -1.25
CA TYR A 145 -14.98 -1.62 -0.08
C TYR A 145 -13.90 -0.57 -0.30
N ALA A 146 -14.08 0.61 0.26
CA ALA A 146 -13.06 1.66 0.22
C ALA A 146 -13.09 2.49 1.49
N VAL A 147 -11.96 3.09 1.87
CA VAL A 147 -11.84 3.97 3.04
C VAL A 147 -10.92 5.13 2.72
N VAL A 148 -11.23 6.30 3.29
CA VAL A 148 -10.33 7.45 3.31
C VAL A 148 -9.49 7.40 4.58
N ILE A 149 -8.18 7.52 4.44
CA ILE A 149 -7.20 7.48 5.53
C ILE A 149 -6.49 8.84 5.57
N PRO A 150 -6.89 9.75 6.48
CA PRO A 150 -6.19 11.02 6.66
C PRO A 150 -4.73 10.79 7.05
N SER A 151 -3.82 11.52 6.43
CA SER A 151 -2.41 11.50 6.78
C SER A 151 -1.75 12.79 6.30
N ASP A 152 -0.84 13.34 7.10
CA ASP A 152 -0.03 14.48 6.70
C ASP A 152 1.26 13.98 6.06
N TYR A 153 1.15 13.57 4.79
CA TYR A 153 2.32 13.15 4.04
C TYR A 153 3.29 14.31 3.85
N ALA A 154 4.55 14.06 4.18
CA ALA A 154 5.67 14.94 3.92
C ALA A 154 6.81 14.15 3.27
N GLN A 155 7.65 14.83 2.50
CA GLN A 155 8.90 14.22 2.02
C GLN A 155 9.76 13.86 3.23
N CYS A 156 10.16 12.59 3.33
CA CYS A 156 11.17 12.20 4.31
C CYS A 156 12.55 12.56 3.75
N ARG A 157 13.32 13.30 4.54
CA ARG A 157 14.72 13.67 4.22
C ARG A 157 15.71 12.93 5.11
N ASP A 158 15.22 12.21 6.11
CA ASP A 158 16.04 11.46 7.06
C ASP A 158 16.33 10.05 6.56
N GLY A 159 17.48 9.51 6.96
CA GLY A 159 17.90 8.17 6.61
C GLY A 159 17.38 7.13 7.61
N VAL A 160 16.98 5.97 7.12
CA VAL A 160 16.58 4.83 7.95
C VAL A 160 17.54 3.65 7.82
N ARG A 161 17.43 2.72 8.77
CA ARG A 161 18.12 1.43 8.73
C ARG A 161 17.21 0.35 8.16
N ALA A 162 17.78 -0.55 7.37
CA ALA A 162 17.12 -1.72 6.84
C ALA A 162 17.82 -3.01 7.29
N VAL A 163 17.10 -4.12 7.27
CA VAL A 163 17.64 -5.45 7.56
C VAL A 163 17.14 -6.48 6.57
N THR A 164 17.92 -7.52 6.29
CA THR A 164 17.44 -8.68 5.55
C THR A 164 16.60 -9.56 6.49
N THR A 165 15.36 -9.85 6.11
CA THR A 165 14.47 -10.70 6.93
C THR A 165 14.67 -12.18 6.65
N SER A 166 14.48 -13.01 7.68
CA SER A 166 14.41 -14.48 7.55
C SER A 166 13.01 -15.00 7.27
N VAL A 167 11.99 -14.14 7.37
CA VAL A 167 10.60 -14.50 7.06
C VAL A 167 10.50 -14.85 5.57
N PRO A 168 9.95 -16.02 5.21
CA PRO A 168 9.86 -16.43 3.81
C PRO A 168 9.09 -15.44 2.93
N MET A 169 9.63 -15.17 1.75
CA MET A 169 8.95 -14.37 0.73
C MET A 169 7.70 -15.12 0.23
N LYS A 170 6.69 -14.36 -0.19
CA LYS A 170 5.54 -14.94 -0.89
C LYS A 170 5.99 -15.60 -2.20
N PRO A 171 5.39 -16.73 -2.60
CA PRO A 171 5.58 -17.27 -3.94
C PRO A 171 5.25 -16.20 -5.00
N PRO A 172 5.93 -16.17 -6.16
CA PRO A 172 5.82 -15.09 -7.15
C PRO A 172 4.37 -14.73 -7.56
N LEU A 173 3.49 -15.73 -7.67
CA LEU A 173 2.06 -15.51 -7.96
C LEU A 173 1.39 -14.58 -6.94
N PHE A 174 1.68 -14.77 -5.64
CA PHE A 174 1.11 -13.96 -4.56
C PHE A 174 1.91 -12.68 -4.30
N ALA A 175 3.17 -12.61 -4.73
CA ALA A 175 4.00 -11.41 -4.58
C ALA A 175 3.67 -10.35 -5.64
N THR A 176 3.43 -10.78 -6.88
CA THR A 176 3.15 -9.88 -8.01
C THR A 176 1.73 -9.31 -8.00
N MET A 177 0.80 -9.95 -7.28
CA MET A 177 -0.56 -9.43 -7.06
C MET A 177 -0.65 -8.66 -5.74
N LYS A 178 -1.37 -7.54 -5.73
CA LYS A 178 -1.62 -6.79 -4.49
C LYS A 178 -2.81 -7.37 -3.73
N ASN A 179 -2.58 -8.41 -2.94
CA ASN A 179 -3.61 -9.18 -2.22
C ASN A 179 -3.60 -8.96 -0.70
N VAL A 180 -4.63 -9.45 0.01
CA VAL A 180 -4.75 -9.27 1.46
C VAL A 180 -3.99 -10.29 2.32
N ASN A 181 -3.28 -11.27 1.73
CA ASN A 181 -2.49 -12.25 2.48
C ASN A 181 -1.18 -11.61 2.97
N TYR A 182 -1.29 -10.77 4.00
CA TYR A 182 -0.22 -9.88 4.47
C TYR A 182 0.52 -10.37 5.72
N LEU A 183 0.21 -11.56 6.22
CA LEU A 183 0.92 -12.11 7.38
C LEU A 183 2.45 -12.15 7.20
N PRO A 184 3.01 -12.58 6.05
CA PRO A 184 4.45 -12.49 5.82
C PRO A 184 4.97 -11.05 5.93
N ASN A 185 4.26 -10.06 5.38
CA ASN A 185 4.64 -8.65 5.48
C ASN A 185 4.63 -8.14 6.92
N VAL A 186 3.62 -8.54 7.71
CA VAL A 186 3.53 -8.20 9.13
C VAL A 186 4.72 -8.77 9.89
N LEU A 187 5.00 -10.07 9.73
CA LEU A 187 6.12 -10.73 10.41
C LEU A 187 7.46 -10.11 10.01
N SER A 188 7.63 -9.71 8.75
CA SER A 188 8.85 -9.07 8.27
C SER A 188 9.04 -7.65 8.82
N ILE A 189 7.96 -6.91 9.10
CA ILE A 189 8.06 -5.62 9.82
C ILE A 189 8.44 -5.87 11.28
N MET A 190 7.80 -6.82 11.95
CA MET A 190 8.11 -7.15 13.35
C MET A 190 9.57 -7.57 13.52
N ASP A 191 10.10 -8.42 12.63
CA ASP A 191 11.52 -8.81 12.61
C ASP A 191 12.46 -7.59 12.44
N ALA A 192 12.08 -6.60 11.63
CA ALA A 192 12.85 -5.37 11.48
C ALA A 192 12.82 -4.51 12.75
N GLU A 193 11.64 -4.34 13.36
CA GLU A 193 11.45 -3.58 14.60
C GLU A 193 12.24 -4.18 15.76
N GLU A 194 12.21 -5.51 15.92
CA GLU A 194 12.99 -6.25 16.92
C GLU A 194 14.51 -6.02 16.77
N ARG A 195 14.96 -5.75 15.55
CA ARG A 195 16.36 -5.46 15.21
C ARG A 195 16.66 -3.96 15.14
N GLY A 196 15.71 -3.11 15.53
CA GLY A 196 15.87 -1.65 15.56
C GLY A 196 15.97 -1.00 14.17
N ALA A 197 15.50 -1.68 13.13
CA ALA A 197 15.43 -1.17 11.77
C ALA A 197 14.02 -0.65 11.45
N PHE A 198 13.91 0.21 10.42
CA PHE A 198 12.63 0.76 10.01
C PHE A 198 11.77 -0.27 9.27
N ALA A 199 12.38 -1.01 8.36
CA ALA A 199 11.74 -2.09 7.64
C ALA A 199 12.80 -3.08 7.15
N SER A 200 12.34 -4.29 6.83
CA SER A 200 13.19 -5.31 6.24
C SER A 200 13.17 -5.28 4.71
N VAL A 201 14.10 -6.03 4.12
CA VAL A 201 14.20 -6.32 2.68
C VAL A 201 14.21 -7.83 2.53
N TRP A 202 13.37 -8.35 1.64
CA TRP A 202 13.47 -9.75 1.21
C TRP A 202 14.58 -9.93 0.18
N VAL A 203 15.29 -11.03 0.31
CA VAL A 203 16.23 -11.55 -0.67
C VAL A 203 15.74 -12.95 -1.05
N ASP A 204 15.66 -13.24 -2.34
CA ASP A 204 15.18 -14.53 -2.82
C ASP A 204 16.22 -15.65 -2.60
N GLU A 205 15.81 -16.89 -2.86
CA GLU A 205 16.64 -18.09 -2.68
C GLU A 205 17.89 -18.09 -3.58
N GLN A 206 17.92 -17.27 -4.63
CA GLN A 206 19.06 -17.12 -5.53
C GLN A 206 20.00 -15.97 -5.08
N GLY A 207 19.68 -15.29 -3.97
CA GLY A 207 20.47 -14.16 -3.46
C GLY A 207 20.13 -12.82 -4.12
N TYR A 208 19.07 -12.74 -4.92
CA TYR A 208 18.63 -11.49 -5.54
C TYR A 208 17.72 -10.70 -4.63
N VAL A 209 17.90 -9.38 -4.63
CA VAL A 209 17.02 -8.48 -3.87
C VAL A 209 15.62 -8.48 -4.46
N ALA A 210 14.62 -8.61 -3.60
CA ALA A 210 13.22 -8.53 -3.94
C ALA A 210 12.64 -7.15 -3.58
N GLU A 211 11.85 -7.07 -2.51
CA GLU A 211 11.18 -5.85 -2.04
C GLU A 211 11.13 -5.79 -0.51
N GLY A 212 10.67 -4.68 0.05
CA GLY A 212 10.31 -4.59 1.47
C GLY A 212 8.83 -4.89 1.72
N PRO A 213 8.38 -4.99 2.98
CA PRO A 213 7.02 -5.40 3.34
C PRO A 213 5.88 -4.56 2.76
N MET A 214 6.14 -3.32 2.35
CA MET A 214 5.12 -2.45 1.76
C MET A 214 5.64 -1.52 0.66
N VAL A 215 6.87 -1.77 0.19
CA VAL A 215 7.68 -0.84 -0.60
C VAL A 215 8.58 -1.61 -1.54
N ASN A 216 8.82 -1.09 -2.74
CA ASN A 216 9.96 -1.53 -3.55
C ASN A 216 11.26 -0.94 -2.99
N VAL A 217 12.40 -1.39 -3.51
CA VAL A 217 13.72 -0.83 -3.19
C VAL A 217 14.40 -0.31 -4.45
N ALA A 218 15.18 0.75 -4.30
CA ALA A 218 15.94 1.36 -5.37
C ALA A 218 17.38 1.61 -4.90
N PHE A 219 18.31 1.57 -5.85
CA PHE A 219 19.75 1.68 -5.63
C PHE A 219 20.38 2.65 -6.61
N VAL A 220 21.36 3.43 -6.17
CA VAL A 220 22.31 4.07 -7.08
C VAL A 220 23.64 3.32 -6.98
N THR A 221 24.06 2.72 -8.08
CA THR A 221 25.30 1.93 -8.14
C THR A 221 26.54 2.84 -8.07
N GLN A 222 27.72 2.26 -7.81
CA GLN A 222 29.00 2.98 -7.91
C GLN A 222 29.24 3.59 -9.31
N GLY A 223 28.64 2.99 -10.35
CA GLY A 223 28.66 3.52 -11.71
C GLY A 223 27.86 4.80 -11.88
N GLY A 224 26.95 5.14 -10.95
CA GLY A 224 26.02 6.27 -11.04
C GLY A 224 24.71 5.93 -11.75
N GLU A 225 24.35 4.65 -11.84
CA GLU A 225 23.09 4.20 -12.44
C GLU A 225 22.02 3.95 -11.38
N LEU A 226 20.79 4.38 -11.64
CA LEU A 226 19.62 4.01 -10.84
C LEU A 226 19.17 2.60 -11.24
N VAL A 227 19.12 1.70 -10.26
CA VAL A 227 18.72 0.31 -10.44
C VAL A 227 17.58 -0.03 -9.50
N LEU A 228 16.52 -0.64 -10.03
CA LEU A 228 15.49 -1.31 -9.25
C LEU A 228 15.49 -2.81 -9.57
N PRO A 229 15.13 -3.69 -8.62
CA PRO A 229 14.87 -5.09 -8.93
C PRO A 229 13.78 -5.23 -10.00
N VAL A 230 13.87 -6.29 -10.82
CA VAL A 230 12.82 -6.61 -11.80
C VAL A 230 11.52 -7.03 -11.10
N PHE A 231 10.38 -6.75 -11.74
CA PHE A 231 9.05 -6.97 -11.17
C PHE A 231 8.46 -8.37 -11.46
N ASP A 232 9.30 -9.38 -11.67
CA ASP A 232 8.88 -10.76 -11.98
C ASP A 232 8.48 -11.56 -10.73
N LYS A 233 9.07 -11.25 -9.58
CA LYS A 233 8.81 -11.90 -8.28
C LYS A 233 8.31 -10.94 -7.19
N ILE A 234 8.07 -9.68 -7.52
CA ILE A 234 7.69 -8.63 -6.57
C ILE A 234 6.56 -7.78 -7.12
N LEU A 235 5.98 -6.92 -6.26
CA LEU A 235 4.92 -6.05 -6.71
C LEU A 235 5.44 -5.05 -7.74
N SER A 236 4.75 -4.95 -8.86
CA SER A 236 4.97 -3.92 -9.87
C SER A 236 4.44 -2.56 -9.36
N GLY A 237 5.22 -1.91 -8.50
CA GLY A 237 4.85 -0.69 -7.77
C GLY A 237 4.57 0.50 -8.69
N CYS A 238 3.44 1.19 -8.50
CA CYS A 238 3.14 2.42 -9.25
C CYS A 238 4.22 3.49 -9.03
N THR A 239 4.57 3.76 -7.76
CA THR A 239 5.63 4.73 -7.42
C THR A 239 6.99 4.33 -8.00
N ALA A 240 7.34 3.04 -7.98
CA ALA A 240 8.58 2.54 -8.56
C ALA A 240 8.61 2.71 -10.09
N LYS A 241 7.51 2.41 -10.78
CA LYS A 241 7.37 2.66 -12.22
C LYS A 241 7.46 4.14 -12.54
N ARG A 242 6.83 4.98 -11.74
CA ARG A 242 6.87 6.43 -11.95
C ARG A 242 8.26 6.99 -11.69
N MET A 243 8.98 6.49 -10.68
CA MET A 243 10.38 6.80 -10.46
C MET A 243 11.22 6.48 -11.70
N LEU A 244 11.08 5.27 -12.25
CA LEU A 244 11.78 4.86 -13.48
C LEU A 244 11.43 5.76 -14.68
N ALA A 245 10.17 6.24 -14.78
CA ALA A 245 9.74 7.13 -15.85
C ALA A 245 10.26 8.57 -15.70
N LEU A 246 10.48 9.04 -14.47
CA LEU A 246 10.97 10.39 -14.18
C LEU A 246 12.50 10.48 -14.13
N ALA A 247 13.18 9.40 -13.74
CA ALA A 247 14.63 9.34 -13.59
C ALA A 247 15.45 9.72 -14.84
N PRO A 248 14.99 9.52 -16.10
CA PRO A 248 15.69 10.02 -17.29
C PRO A 248 15.98 11.53 -17.24
N LYS A 249 15.15 12.34 -16.57
CA LYS A 249 15.42 13.78 -16.38
C LYS A 249 16.72 14.04 -15.61
N LEU A 250 17.07 13.16 -14.66
CA LEU A 250 18.34 13.26 -13.93
C LEU A 250 19.52 12.76 -14.77
N VAL A 251 19.28 11.87 -15.74
CA VAL A 251 20.31 11.48 -16.72
C VAL A 251 20.63 12.64 -17.65
N GLU A 252 19.60 13.32 -18.17
CA GLU A 252 19.74 14.52 -19.00
C GLU A 252 20.45 15.66 -18.26
N ALA A 253 20.20 15.79 -16.96
CA ALA A 253 20.90 16.75 -16.09
C ALA A 253 22.34 16.34 -15.71
N GLY A 254 22.81 15.17 -16.15
CA GLY A 254 24.15 14.64 -15.85
C GLY A 254 24.34 14.18 -14.40
N LEU A 255 23.25 14.02 -13.63
CA LEU A 255 23.27 13.55 -12.24
C LEU A 255 23.27 12.02 -12.14
N LEU A 256 22.57 11.34 -13.05
CA LEU A 256 22.63 9.88 -13.22
C LEU A 256 23.29 9.53 -14.56
N LYS A 257 23.90 8.34 -14.64
CA LYS A 257 24.45 7.82 -15.91
C LYS A 257 23.47 6.94 -16.68
N GLY A 258 22.47 6.38 -16.00
CA GLY A 258 21.51 5.46 -16.58
C GLY A 258 20.43 5.05 -15.59
N VAL A 259 19.40 4.39 -16.11
CA VAL A 259 18.26 3.88 -15.35
C VAL A 259 17.91 2.49 -15.88
N SER A 260 17.77 1.51 -15.01
CA SER A 260 17.43 0.14 -15.41
C SER A 260 16.67 -0.64 -14.34
N THR A 261 16.04 -1.73 -14.79
CA THR A 261 15.58 -2.80 -13.91
C THR A 261 16.40 -4.05 -14.18
N GLN A 262 16.95 -4.69 -13.15
CA GLN A 262 17.73 -5.92 -13.29
C GLN A 262 17.67 -6.78 -12.04
N HIS A 263 18.00 -8.07 -12.16
CA HIS A 263 18.28 -8.90 -10.99
C HIS A 263 19.59 -8.42 -10.35
N ILE A 264 19.51 -7.85 -9.15
CA ILE A 264 20.65 -7.34 -8.38
C ILE A 264 20.87 -8.23 -7.17
N THR A 265 22.10 -8.71 -6.95
CA THR A 265 22.39 -9.54 -5.77
C THR A 265 22.40 -8.66 -4.51
N ALA A 266 22.11 -9.24 -3.34
CA ALA A 266 22.20 -8.51 -2.08
C ALA A 266 23.60 -7.91 -1.84
N ASP A 267 24.65 -8.63 -2.26
CA ASP A 267 26.03 -8.18 -2.14
C ASP A 267 26.32 -6.98 -3.05
N ASP A 268 25.85 -7.00 -4.31
CA ASP A 268 25.99 -5.85 -5.22
C ASP A 268 25.19 -4.65 -4.71
N ALA A 269 23.97 -4.91 -4.24
CA ALA A 269 23.08 -3.89 -3.72
C ALA A 269 23.68 -3.18 -2.51
N LYS A 270 24.30 -3.91 -1.57
CA LYS A 270 25.02 -3.34 -0.41
C LYS A 270 26.25 -2.51 -0.79
N ARG A 271 26.83 -2.71 -1.98
CA ARG A 271 27.94 -1.88 -2.51
C ARG A 271 27.49 -0.61 -3.21
N SER A 272 26.18 -0.37 -3.31
CA SER A 272 25.60 0.84 -3.88
C SER A 272 26.01 2.08 -3.07
N VAL A 273 26.05 3.24 -3.73
CA VAL A 273 26.37 4.51 -3.09
C VAL A 273 25.16 5.15 -2.43
N GLU A 274 23.94 4.83 -2.89
CA GLU A 274 22.70 5.26 -2.27
C GLU A 274 21.64 4.16 -2.39
N MET A 275 20.71 4.10 -1.44
CA MET A 275 19.59 3.15 -1.42
C MET A 275 18.35 3.84 -0.86
N ALA A 276 17.15 3.43 -1.29
CA ALA A 276 15.90 3.90 -0.72
C ALA A 276 14.78 2.86 -0.81
N PHE A 277 13.85 2.94 0.14
CA PHE A 277 12.51 2.37 -0.04
C PHE A 277 11.68 3.29 -0.93
N VAL A 278 10.79 2.70 -1.74
CA VAL A 278 9.94 3.40 -2.71
C VAL A 278 8.51 2.88 -2.62
N GLY A 279 7.54 3.73 -2.28
CA GLY A 279 6.13 3.34 -2.23
C GLY A 279 5.14 4.49 -2.04
N SER A 280 3.84 4.21 -2.19
CA SER A 280 2.82 5.27 -2.24
C SER A 280 2.64 6.04 -0.93
N GLY A 281 2.91 5.44 0.23
CA GLY A 281 2.86 6.15 1.52
C GLY A 281 4.16 6.88 1.88
N LEU A 282 5.27 6.45 1.29
CA LEU A 282 6.62 6.98 1.51
C LEU A 282 7.31 6.98 0.14
N PRO A 283 7.10 8.04 -0.67
CA PRO A 283 7.50 8.05 -2.07
C PRO A 283 8.96 7.65 -2.28
N VAL A 284 9.84 8.23 -1.48
CA VAL A 284 11.25 7.86 -1.35
C VAL A 284 11.63 8.00 0.11
N LEU A 285 12.14 6.93 0.70
CA LEU A 285 12.68 6.91 2.06
C LEU A 285 14.13 6.42 2.01
N PRO A 286 15.12 7.33 2.15
CA PRO A 286 16.53 6.97 2.07
C PRO A 286 16.95 5.90 3.10
N ILE A 287 17.74 4.93 2.67
CA ILE A 287 18.32 3.89 3.51
C ILE A 287 19.83 4.17 3.62
N VAL A 288 20.32 4.32 4.84
CA VAL A 288 21.73 4.65 5.12
C VAL A 288 22.53 3.47 5.66
N GLU A 289 21.85 2.42 6.09
CA GLU A 289 22.47 1.21 6.62
C GLU A 289 21.60 -0.01 6.27
N TRP A 290 22.22 -1.11 5.85
CA TRP A 290 21.57 -2.39 5.63
C TRP A 290 22.38 -3.54 6.28
N ASP A 291 21.76 -4.26 7.21
CA ASP A 291 22.39 -5.35 7.98
C ASP A 291 23.65 -4.91 8.74
N GLY A 292 23.63 -3.72 9.33
CA GLY A 292 24.77 -3.16 10.06
C GLY A 292 25.90 -2.66 9.16
N GLN A 293 25.74 -2.72 7.83
CA GLN A 293 26.71 -2.16 6.87
C GLN A 293 26.20 -0.82 6.35
N PRO A 294 27.03 0.24 6.34
CA PRO A 294 26.63 1.52 5.75
C PRO A 294 26.41 1.37 4.24
N ILE A 295 25.37 2.02 3.73
CA ILE A 295 25.21 2.23 2.28
C ILE A 295 25.99 3.49 1.90
N GLY A 296 26.89 3.38 0.92
CA GLY A 296 27.79 4.47 0.54
C GLY A 296 28.64 4.97 1.71
N ASP A 297 28.46 6.23 2.09
CA ASP A 297 29.15 6.87 3.23
C ASP A 297 28.32 6.86 4.53
N GLY A 298 27.20 6.12 4.56
CA GLY A 298 26.28 6.04 5.70
C GLY A 298 25.43 7.31 5.90
N LYS A 299 25.33 8.17 4.88
CA LYS A 299 24.51 9.39 4.91
C LYS A 299 23.43 9.36 3.84
N VAL A 300 22.44 10.23 4.01
CA VAL A 300 21.39 10.40 3.02
C VAL A 300 21.98 10.91 1.70
N GLY A 301 21.76 10.11 0.66
CA GLY A 301 22.25 10.35 -0.68
C GLY A 301 21.54 11.49 -1.41
N LYS A 302 22.30 12.26 -2.21
CA LYS A 302 21.77 13.43 -2.92
C LYS A 302 20.92 13.03 -4.12
N LEU A 303 21.22 11.90 -4.76
CA LEU A 303 20.48 11.43 -5.93
C LEU A 303 19.10 10.88 -5.53
N MET A 304 19.00 10.18 -4.41
CA MET A 304 17.72 9.76 -3.82
C MET A 304 16.88 10.97 -3.39
N LEU A 305 17.50 12.03 -2.86
CA LEU A 305 16.80 13.28 -2.59
C LEU A 305 16.31 13.98 -3.87
N ALA A 306 17.12 14.00 -4.93
CA ALA A 306 16.71 14.55 -6.23
C ALA A 306 15.54 13.75 -6.85
N LEU A 307 15.56 12.42 -6.73
CA LEU A 307 14.44 11.56 -7.14
C LEU A 307 13.18 11.79 -6.29
N SER A 308 13.36 11.97 -4.98
CA SER A 308 12.29 12.35 -4.05
C SER A 308 11.65 13.69 -4.44
N ASP A 309 12.46 14.66 -4.85
CA ASP A 309 12.01 15.97 -5.31
C ASP A 309 11.23 15.88 -6.62
N LEU A 310 11.73 15.13 -7.60
CA LEU A 310 11.01 14.91 -8.86
C LEU A 310 9.65 14.22 -8.64
N LEU A 311 9.62 13.16 -7.83
CA LEU A 311 8.37 12.46 -7.53
C LEU A 311 7.38 13.37 -6.79
N TRP A 312 7.86 14.16 -5.85
CA TRP A 312 7.01 15.06 -5.07
C TRP A 312 6.45 16.20 -5.91
N GLU A 313 7.26 16.77 -6.80
CA GLU A 313 6.81 17.77 -7.77
C GLU A 313 5.75 17.19 -8.70
N ASP A 314 5.96 15.96 -9.18
CA ASP A 314 5.00 15.26 -10.03
C ASP A 314 3.69 14.94 -9.28
N MET A 315 3.75 14.56 -8.00
CA MET A 315 2.57 14.40 -7.15
C MET A 315 1.80 15.71 -6.93
N LYS A 316 2.51 16.84 -6.87
CA LYS A 316 1.92 18.18 -6.64
C LYS A 316 1.44 18.89 -7.88
N SER A 317 2.02 18.59 -9.03
CA SER A 317 1.83 19.40 -10.25
C SER A 317 1.73 18.59 -11.54
N GLY A 318 2.08 17.30 -11.49
CA GLY A 318 2.07 16.39 -12.64
C GLY A 318 0.69 16.20 -13.27
N PRO A 319 0.63 15.64 -14.48
CA PRO A 319 -0.61 15.52 -15.25
C PRO A 319 -1.53 14.43 -14.71
N ASP A 320 -1.00 13.38 -14.06
CA ASP A 320 -1.74 12.18 -13.68
C ASP A 320 -2.42 12.34 -12.32
N ARG A 321 -3.32 13.33 -12.22
CA ARG A 321 -4.04 13.70 -10.99
C ARG A 321 -5.52 13.90 -11.24
N VAL A 322 -6.34 13.22 -10.44
CA VAL A 322 -7.80 13.36 -10.49
C VAL A 322 -8.25 14.35 -9.43
N ALA A 323 -8.73 15.52 -9.85
CA ALA A 323 -9.31 16.50 -8.93
C ALA A 323 -10.57 15.95 -8.26
N VAL A 324 -10.65 16.08 -6.95
CA VAL A 324 -11.83 15.66 -6.18
C VAL A 324 -12.82 16.85 -6.11
N PRO A 325 -14.09 16.66 -6.50
CA PRO A 325 -15.09 17.72 -6.53
C PRO A 325 -15.69 17.92 -5.13
N TYR A 326 -14.94 18.57 -4.25
CA TYR A 326 -15.44 18.96 -2.92
C TYR A 326 -16.59 19.95 -3.05
N LYS A 327 -17.59 19.83 -2.16
CA LYS A 327 -18.67 20.79 -2.00
C LYS A 327 -18.26 21.95 -1.11
#